data_AF-A0A0F8KVP5-F1
#
_entry.id   AF-A0A0F8KVP5-F1
#
_cell.length_a   1.000
_cell.length_b   1.000
_cell.length_c   1.000
_cell.angle_alpha   90.00
_cell.angle_beta   90.00
_cell.angle_gamma   90.00
#
_symmetry.space_group_name_H-M   'P 1'
#
loop_
_entity.id
_entity.type
_entity.pdbx_description
1 polymer ?
#
loop_
_entity_poly.entity_id
_entity_poly.type
_entity_poly.pdbx_seq_one_letter_code
_entity_poly.pdbx_strand_id
1 'polypeptide(L)'
;MRDFTLTKYESLLQAIKKTNYSTCTVYDFLKNEPENCIILRHDVDRAVNRNLAMAKLEHRYGIKSTYYFRHIEETFKPEIIRQMARMGHEIGFHYEVMDKANGDMDRAIEIFKKELEDLRKAAEKVTKINTVCMHGNPLKPWSNRDLWKKYDFRDFGLIGEPYLSIDYNKVFYLTDTGRTWADLKIRVKDTIDNPGANEKSDLRSISSTDDVIHLIQTEKLSQICLLVHPNRWCEDLGGWTKELLFQNVKNVGKAGIVWYRSRTRKKETVNAGL
;
A
#
# COMPACT_ATOMS: atom_id res chain seq x y z
N MET A 1 12.92 -10.19 18.95
CA MET A 1 13.36 -9.86 17.58
C MET A 1 12.93 -8.44 17.26
N ARG A 2 13.79 -7.63 16.66
CA ARG A 2 13.50 -6.22 16.36
C ARG A 2 12.39 -6.10 15.31
N ASP A 3 11.48 -5.14 15.49
CA ASP A 3 10.40 -4.90 14.53
C ASP A 3 10.92 -4.26 13.23
N PHE A 4 10.17 -4.40 12.13
CA PHE A 4 10.54 -3.90 10.78
C PHE A 4 11.90 -4.40 10.27
N THR A 5 12.20 -5.68 10.50
CA THR A 5 13.31 -6.40 9.86
C THR A 5 12.77 -7.53 8.99
N LEU A 6 13.52 -7.97 7.98
CA LEU A 6 13.05 -9.03 7.10
C LEU A 6 12.80 -10.34 7.88
N THR A 7 13.59 -10.60 8.92
CA THR A 7 13.36 -11.72 9.85
C THR A 7 12.02 -11.58 10.63
N LYS A 8 11.63 -10.36 11.03
CA LYS A 8 10.33 -10.14 11.68
C LYS A 8 9.19 -10.33 10.70
N TYR A 9 9.36 -9.89 9.45
CA TYR A 9 8.39 -10.15 8.40
C TYR A 9 8.21 -11.65 8.14
N GLU A 10 9.30 -12.43 8.18
CA GLU A 10 9.23 -13.88 8.09
C GLU A 10 8.40 -14.50 9.23
N SER A 11 8.50 -13.96 10.45
CA SER A 11 7.65 -14.42 11.57
C SER A 11 6.17 -14.15 11.31
N LEU A 12 5.83 -13.04 10.66
CA LEU A 12 4.47 -12.73 10.22
C LEU A 12 3.99 -13.75 9.17
N LEU A 13 4.80 -14.05 8.15
CA LEU A 13 4.45 -15.06 7.15
C LEU A 13 4.25 -16.45 7.77
N GLN A 14 5.12 -16.84 8.70
CA GLN A 14 4.99 -18.10 9.44
C GLN A 14 3.69 -18.15 10.25
N ALA A 15 3.30 -17.05 10.88
CA ALA A 15 2.05 -16.97 11.62
C ALA A 15 0.85 -17.11 10.67
N ILE A 16 0.84 -16.39 9.54
CA ILE A 16 -0.20 -16.52 8.51
C ILE A 16 -0.33 -17.98 8.05
N LYS A 17 0.78 -18.68 7.78
CA LYS A 17 0.77 -20.09 7.35
C LYS A 17 0.23 -21.07 8.39
N LYS A 18 0.14 -20.68 9.67
CA LYS A 18 -0.41 -21.48 10.76
C LYS A 18 -1.90 -21.24 11.01
N THR A 19 -2.52 -20.36 10.21
CA THR A 19 -3.95 -20.09 10.23
C THR A 19 -4.66 -20.73 9.04
N ASN A 20 -5.99 -20.69 9.05
CA ASN A 20 -6.89 -21.13 7.99
C ASN A 20 -7.11 -20.05 6.92
N TYR A 21 -6.49 -18.87 7.03
CA TYR A 21 -6.58 -17.87 5.98
C TYR A 21 -5.90 -18.33 4.70
N SER A 22 -6.59 -18.16 3.58
CA SER A 22 -5.93 -18.11 2.29
C SER A 22 -5.12 -16.81 2.15
N THR A 23 -4.04 -16.83 1.36
CA THR A 23 -3.35 -15.59 0.95
C THR A 23 -3.71 -15.30 -0.49
N CYS A 24 -3.96 -14.03 -0.82
CA CYS A 24 -4.34 -13.64 -2.17
C CYS A 24 -3.74 -12.29 -2.57
N THR A 25 -3.62 -12.12 -3.89
CA THR A 25 -3.30 -10.83 -4.51
C THR A 25 -4.54 -9.94 -4.56
N VAL A 26 -4.38 -8.65 -4.85
CA VAL A 26 -5.53 -7.74 -5.03
C VAL A 26 -6.37 -8.19 -6.21
N TYR A 27 -5.74 -8.58 -7.33
CA TYR A 27 -6.44 -9.13 -8.49
C TYR A 27 -7.30 -10.35 -8.13
N ASP A 28 -6.72 -11.31 -7.41
CA ASP A 28 -7.44 -12.54 -7.02
C ASP A 28 -8.61 -12.22 -6.09
N PHE A 29 -8.44 -11.27 -5.17
CA PHE A 29 -9.49 -10.83 -4.27
C PHE A 29 -10.64 -10.17 -5.05
N LEU A 30 -10.35 -9.23 -5.94
CA LEU A 30 -11.37 -8.54 -6.75
C LEU A 30 -12.10 -9.46 -7.73
N LYS A 31 -11.52 -10.62 -8.05
CA LYS A 31 -12.15 -11.61 -8.94
C LYS A 31 -13.00 -12.64 -8.21
N ASN A 32 -12.59 -13.05 -7.02
CA ASN A 32 -13.17 -14.22 -6.36
C ASN A 32 -13.78 -13.92 -4.99
N GLU A 33 -13.49 -12.76 -4.39
CA GLU A 33 -13.93 -12.34 -3.05
C GLU A 33 -13.88 -13.48 -2.01
N PRO A 34 -12.70 -14.11 -1.79
CA PRO A 34 -12.59 -15.22 -0.86
C PRO A 34 -13.05 -14.83 0.55
N GLU A 35 -13.81 -15.73 1.19
CA GLU A 35 -14.45 -15.45 2.48
C GLU A 35 -13.42 -15.27 3.61
N ASN A 36 -12.43 -16.18 3.68
CA ASN A 36 -11.38 -16.16 4.69
C ASN A 36 -10.01 -15.95 4.02
N CYS A 37 -9.55 -14.70 3.97
CA CYS A 37 -8.32 -14.35 3.27
C CYS A 37 -7.51 -13.21 3.90
N ILE A 38 -6.22 -13.23 3.62
CA ILE A 38 -5.30 -12.11 3.83
C ILE A 38 -4.81 -11.64 2.45
N ILE A 39 -5.15 -10.39 2.12
CA ILE A 39 -4.61 -9.66 0.97
C ILE A 39 -3.27 -9.08 1.40
N LEU A 40 -2.19 -9.50 0.74
CA LEU A 40 -0.86 -8.92 0.95
C LEU A 40 -0.56 -7.95 -0.20
N ARG A 41 -0.47 -6.67 0.15
CA ARG A 41 -0.19 -5.57 -0.77
C ARG A 41 1.10 -4.86 -0.38
N HIS A 42 1.90 -4.53 -1.40
CA HIS A 42 3.13 -3.78 -1.25
C HIS A 42 3.21 -2.58 -2.17
N ASP A 43 3.65 -1.46 -1.60
CA ASP A 43 4.03 -0.27 -2.36
C ASP A 43 5.56 -0.27 -2.55
N VAL A 44 5.99 -0.42 -3.79
CA VAL A 44 7.41 -0.38 -4.18
C VAL A 44 7.82 1.08 -4.33
N ASP A 45 8.05 1.73 -3.18
CA ASP A 45 8.35 3.16 -3.12
C ASP A 45 9.80 3.49 -3.45
N ARG A 46 10.72 2.66 -2.92
CA ARG A 46 12.18 2.87 -2.87
C ARG A 46 12.91 1.55 -2.67
N ALA A 47 14.25 1.57 -2.71
CA ALA A 47 15.12 0.45 -2.34
C ALA A 47 14.71 -0.88 -2.98
N VAL A 48 14.65 -0.91 -4.32
CA VAL A 48 14.10 -2.04 -5.11
C VAL A 48 14.64 -3.42 -4.71
N ASN A 49 15.90 -3.52 -4.29
CA ASN A 49 16.50 -4.78 -3.80
C ASN A 49 15.84 -5.33 -2.52
N ARG A 50 15.35 -4.47 -1.62
CA ARG A 50 14.60 -4.90 -0.44
C ARG A 50 13.23 -5.46 -0.82
N ASN A 51 12.57 -4.85 -1.80
CA ASN A 51 11.31 -5.36 -2.35
C ASN A 51 11.51 -6.75 -2.97
N LEU A 52 12.58 -6.95 -3.74
CA LEU A 52 12.91 -8.26 -4.30
C LEU A 52 13.24 -9.29 -3.20
N ALA A 53 13.93 -8.89 -2.12
CA ALA A 53 14.23 -9.78 -1.00
C ALA A 53 12.95 -10.23 -0.27
N MET A 54 12.00 -9.32 -0.07
CA MET A 54 10.68 -9.63 0.50
C MET A 54 9.88 -10.57 -0.41
N ALA A 55 9.80 -10.29 -1.72
CA ALA A 55 9.11 -11.16 -2.68
C ALA A 55 9.71 -12.58 -2.72
N LYS A 56 11.05 -12.69 -2.72
CA LYS A 56 11.72 -13.99 -2.63
C LYS A 56 11.38 -14.73 -1.34
N LEU A 57 11.22 -14.02 -0.22
CA LEU A 57 10.82 -14.60 1.05
C LEU A 57 9.37 -15.11 0.98
N GLU A 58 8.43 -14.30 0.52
CA GLU A 58 7.03 -14.72 0.34
C GLU A 58 6.89 -15.94 -0.57
N HIS A 59 7.61 -15.95 -1.70
CA HIS A 59 7.65 -17.07 -2.62
C HIS A 59 8.12 -18.37 -1.95
N ARG A 60 9.14 -18.30 -1.06
CA ARG A 60 9.59 -19.48 -0.29
C ARG A 60 8.50 -20.06 0.62
N TYR A 61 7.55 -19.24 1.07
CA TYR A 61 6.41 -19.68 1.87
C TYR A 61 5.17 -20.05 1.02
N GLY A 62 5.30 -20.02 -0.30
CA GLY A 62 4.21 -20.29 -1.25
C GLY A 62 3.14 -19.21 -1.24
N ILE A 63 3.49 -17.98 -0.88
CA ILE A 63 2.57 -16.84 -0.74
C ILE A 63 2.69 -15.95 -1.97
N LYS A 64 1.54 -15.57 -2.53
CA LYS A 64 1.43 -14.62 -3.64
C LYS A 64 0.86 -13.30 -3.14
N SER A 65 1.69 -12.26 -3.23
CA SER A 65 1.34 -10.88 -2.88
C SER A 65 1.32 -9.96 -4.09
N THR A 66 0.84 -8.74 -3.88
CA THR A 66 0.75 -7.69 -4.91
C THR A 66 1.86 -6.66 -4.72
N TYR A 67 2.58 -6.32 -5.78
CA TYR A 67 3.61 -5.29 -5.75
C TYR A 67 3.28 -4.18 -6.75
N TYR A 68 2.95 -2.99 -6.22
CA TYR A 68 2.69 -1.80 -7.01
C TYR A 68 4.00 -1.04 -7.26
N PHE A 69 4.43 -0.95 -8.52
CA PHE A 69 5.68 -0.30 -8.92
C PHE A 69 5.47 1.16 -9.32
N ARG A 70 6.26 2.06 -8.73
CA ARG A 70 6.36 3.44 -9.21
C ARG A 70 7.16 3.50 -10.51
N HIS A 71 6.77 4.41 -11.39
CA HIS A 71 7.55 4.77 -12.58
C HIS A 71 8.54 5.89 -12.23
N ILE A 72 9.60 5.51 -11.52
CA ILE A 72 10.77 6.34 -11.20
C ILE A 72 12.05 5.51 -11.37
N GLU A 73 13.19 6.16 -11.57
CA GLU A 73 14.46 5.47 -11.84
C GLU A 73 14.85 4.47 -10.75
N GLU A 74 14.59 4.78 -9.47
CA GLU A 74 14.98 3.94 -8.33
C GLU A 74 14.25 2.58 -8.33
N THR A 75 12.96 2.55 -8.71
CA THR A 75 12.09 1.37 -8.55
C THR A 75 11.73 0.70 -9.86
N PHE A 76 11.66 1.46 -10.96
CA PHE A 76 11.30 0.94 -12.27
C PHE A 76 12.50 0.19 -12.89
N LYS A 77 12.67 -1.07 -12.47
CA LYS A 77 13.71 -1.97 -12.96
C LYS A 77 13.06 -3.17 -13.65
N PRO A 78 12.96 -3.18 -15.00
CA PRO A 78 12.25 -4.22 -15.74
C PRO A 78 12.68 -5.65 -15.39
N GLU A 79 13.96 -5.87 -15.11
CA GLU A 79 14.45 -7.20 -14.73
C GLU A 79 13.91 -7.65 -13.37
N ILE A 80 13.85 -6.76 -12.37
CA ILE A 80 13.29 -7.08 -11.06
C ILE A 80 11.78 -7.31 -11.16
N ILE A 81 11.08 -6.47 -11.93
CA ILE A 81 9.64 -6.64 -12.20
C ILE A 81 9.37 -8.04 -12.78
N ARG A 82 10.15 -8.47 -13.78
CA ARG A 82 10.00 -9.81 -14.37
C ARG A 82 10.34 -10.93 -13.39
N GLN A 83 11.37 -10.79 -12.56
CA GLN A 83 11.68 -11.78 -11.54
C GLN A 83 10.51 -11.97 -10.57
N MET A 84 9.92 -10.87 -10.10
CA MET A 84 8.79 -10.92 -9.17
C MET A 84 7.52 -11.49 -9.83
N ALA A 85 7.23 -11.12 -11.08
CA ALA A 85 6.14 -11.72 -11.85
C ALA A 85 6.32 -13.25 -12.02
N ARG A 86 7.53 -13.72 -12.33
CA ARG A 86 7.82 -15.16 -12.49
C ARG A 86 7.71 -15.95 -11.18
N MET A 87 7.87 -15.30 -10.03
CA MET A 87 7.60 -15.90 -8.72
C MET A 87 6.09 -16.03 -8.43
N GLY A 88 5.23 -15.53 -9.32
CA GLY A 88 3.78 -15.61 -9.23
C GLY A 88 3.12 -14.44 -8.51
N HIS A 89 3.88 -13.39 -8.18
CA HIS A 89 3.33 -12.17 -7.60
C HIS A 89 2.54 -11.36 -8.63
N GLU A 90 1.50 -10.67 -8.16
CA GLU A 90 0.83 -9.67 -8.97
C GLU A 90 1.73 -8.44 -9.10
N ILE A 91 1.86 -7.93 -10.33
CA ILE A 91 2.52 -6.66 -10.62
C ILE A 91 1.45 -5.63 -10.97
N GLY A 92 1.42 -4.54 -10.21
CA GLY A 92 0.53 -3.41 -10.44
C GLY A 92 1.29 -2.10 -10.65
N PHE A 93 0.59 -1.07 -11.14
CA PHE A 93 1.19 0.25 -11.34
C PHE A 93 0.91 1.19 -10.15
N HIS A 94 1.96 1.65 -9.47
CA HIS A 94 1.88 2.65 -8.40
C HIS A 94 2.00 4.06 -8.97
N TYR A 95 0.87 4.68 -9.31
CA TYR A 95 0.87 5.89 -10.11
C TYR A 95 0.95 7.16 -9.25
N GLU A 96 1.73 8.14 -9.72
CA GLU A 96 1.91 9.46 -9.09
C GLU A 96 1.71 10.62 -10.08
N VAL A 97 0.82 10.42 -11.05
CA VAL A 97 0.70 11.28 -12.24
C VAL A 97 0.10 12.64 -11.98
N MET A 98 -0.77 12.80 -10.97
CA MET A 98 -1.28 14.12 -10.57
C MET A 98 -0.15 14.98 -10.00
N ASP A 99 0.78 14.35 -9.29
CA ASP A 99 1.97 15.04 -8.78
C ASP A 99 2.90 15.46 -9.92
N LYS A 100 3.13 14.57 -10.90
CA LYS A 100 3.92 14.85 -12.10
C LYS A 100 3.29 15.91 -13.02
N ALA A 101 1.96 15.98 -13.06
CA ALA A 101 1.19 16.96 -13.82
C ALA A 101 0.86 18.23 -13.04
N ASN A 102 1.28 18.32 -11.77
CA ASN A 102 0.99 19.46 -10.89
C ASN A 102 -0.52 19.78 -10.78
N GLY A 103 -1.35 18.75 -10.68
CA GLY A 103 -2.80 18.87 -10.50
C GLY A 103 -3.62 18.93 -11.80
N ASP A 104 -2.98 19.07 -12.96
CA ASP A 104 -3.66 19.06 -14.26
C ASP A 104 -4.08 17.63 -14.64
N MET A 105 -5.39 17.37 -14.65
CA MET A 105 -5.94 16.04 -14.95
C MET A 105 -5.72 15.60 -16.40
N ASP A 106 -5.71 16.53 -17.36
CA ASP A 106 -5.57 16.22 -18.79
C ASP A 106 -4.13 15.89 -19.13
N ARG A 107 -3.18 16.60 -18.52
CA ARG A 107 -1.79 16.20 -18.56
C ARG A 107 -1.54 14.90 -17.78
N ALA A 108 -2.18 14.72 -16.63
CA ALA A 108 -1.98 13.54 -15.79
C ALA A 108 -2.41 12.24 -16.50
N ILE A 109 -3.52 12.26 -17.25
CA ILE A 109 -3.97 11.06 -17.96
C ILE A 109 -3.03 10.67 -19.10
N GLU A 110 -2.41 11.64 -19.78
CA GLU A 110 -1.42 11.36 -20.83
C GLU A 110 -0.14 10.76 -20.24
N ILE A 111 0.30 11.25 -19.07
CA ILE A 111 1.41 10.65 -18.33
C ILE A 111 1.04 9.22 -17.89
N PHE A 112 -0.17 9.03 -17.36
CA PHE A 112 -0.66 7.72 -16.92
C PHE A 112 -0.65 6.68 -18.04
N LYS A 113 -1.19 7.04 -19.21
CA LYS A 113 -1.20 6.18 -20.41
C LYS A 113 0.21 5.71 -20.76
N LYS A 114 1.15 6.65 -20.84
CA LYS A 114 2.55 6.36 -21.20
C LYS A 114 3.22 5.45 -20.16
N GLU A 115 3.10 5.78 -18.89
CA GLU A 115 3.79 5.04 -17.81
C GLU A 115 3.19 3.65 -17.57
N LEU A 116 1.87 3.50 -17.71
CA LEU A 116 1.22 2.20 -17.69
C LEU A 116 1.69 1.32 -18.85
N GLU A 117 1.82 1.89 -20.05
CA GLU A 117 2.31 1.16 -21.23
C GLU A 117 3.78 0.75 -21.07
N ASP A 118 4.62 1.61 -20.50
CA ASP A 118 6.00 1.25 -20.16
C ASP A 118 6.05 0.06 -19.18
N LEU A 119 5.19 0.06 -18.14
CA LEU A 119 5.12 -1.06 -17.19
C LEU A 119 4.63 -2.35 -17.86
N ARG A 120 3.64 -2.26 -18.76
CA ARG A 120 3.15 -3.40 -19.56
C ARG A 120 4.25 -4.00 -20.42
N LYS A 121 5.06 -3.17 -21.08
CA LYS A 121 6.24 -3.61 -21.83
C LYS A 121 7.28 -4.25 -20.93
N ALA A 122 7.51 -3.69 -19.73
CA ALA A 122 8.46 -4.26 -18.78
C ALA A 122 8.05 -5.66 -18.28
N ALA A 123 6.74 -5.87 -18.10
CA ALA A 123 6.12 -7.13 -17.66
C ALA A 123 5.67 -8.04 -18.83
N GLU A 124 6.01 -7.68 -20.07
CA GLU A 124 5.60 -8.41 -21.26
C GLU A 124 6.06 -9.88 -21.17
N LYS A 125 5.22 -10.80 -21.66
CA LYS A 125 5.44 -12.26 -21.68
C LYS A 125 5.52 -12.95 -20.32
N VAL A 126 5.49 -12.21 -19.19
CA VAL A 126 5.49 -12.81 -17.85
C VAL A 126 4.17 -12.61 -17.11
N THR A 127 3.51 -11.47 -17.24
CA THR A 127 2.20 -11.23 -16.61
C THR A 127 1.45 -10.07 -17.28
N LYS A 128 0.15 -9.96 -17.00
CA LYS A 128 -0.68 -8.80 -17.38
C LYS A 128 -0.77 -7.84 -16.19
N ILE A 129 -0.79 -6.54 -16.49
CA ILE A 129 -1.05 -5.50 -15.49
C ILE A 129 -2.56 -5.28 -15.40
N ASN A 130 -3.17 -5.73 -14.31
CA ASN A 130 -4.63 -5.70 -14.13
C ASN A 130 -5.10 -4.67 -13.09
N THR A 131 -4.23 -4.23 -12.21
CA THR A 131 -4.56 -3.31 -11.11
C THR A 131 -3.58 -2.14 -11.04
N VAL A 132 -4.04 -1.06 -10.44
CA VAL A 132 -3.28 0.17 -10.18
C VAL A 132 -3.42 0.55 -8.73
N CYS A 133 -2.49 1.33 -8.18
CA CYS A 133 -2.69 1.93 -6.88
C CYS A 133 -2.08 3.32 -6.80
N MET A 134 -2.78 4.27 -6.19
CA MET A 134 -2.26 5.63 -6.07
C MET A 134 -1.05 5.69 -5.13
N HIS A 135 -0.03 6.45 -5.50
CA HIS A 135 1.01 6.88 -4.56
C HIS A 135 0.55 8.14 -3.81
N GLY A 136 0.65 8.14 -2.48
CA GLY A 136 0.23 9.26 -1.64
C GLY A 136 1.32 10.32 -1.45
N ASN A 137 1.02 11.58 -1.77
CA ASN A 137 1.90 12.72 -1.48
C ASN A 137 1.26 13.71 -0.49
N PRO A 138 1.66 13.69 0.81
CA PRO A 138 1.09 14.56 1.84
C PRO A 138 1.26 16.06 1.57
N LEU A 139 2.30 16.44 0.81
CA LEU A 139 2.69 17.83 0.58
C LEU A 139 1.86 18.50 -0.52
N LYS A 140 1.17 17.72 -1.36
CA LYS A 140 0.36 18.25 -2.47
C LYS A 140 -1.11 18.41 -2.07
N PRO A 141 -1.82 19.42 -2.63
CA PRO A 141 -3.22 19.64 -2.31
C PRO A 141 -4.12 18.56 -2.93
N TRP A 142 -3.81 18.09 -4.15
CA TRP A 142 -4.52 17.00 -4.83
C TRP A 142 -4.13 15.60 -4.29
N SER A 143 -4.99 14.62 -4.57
CA SER A 143 -4.71 13.19 -4.44
C SER A 143 -4.48 12.60 -5.82
N ASN A 144 -3.62 11.59 -5.96
CA ASN A 144 -3.50 10.87 -7.22
C ASN A 144 -4.83 10.16 -7.59
N ARG A 145 -5.68 9.79 -6.62
CA ARG A 145 -7.05 9.30 -6.88
C ARG A 145 -7.94 10.29 -7.62
N ASP A 146 -7.64 11.59 -7.56
CA ASP A 146 -8.46 12.62 -8.19
C ASP A 146 -8.53 12.43 -9.72
N LEU A 147 -7.55 11.76 -10.33
CA LEU A 147 -7.58 11.37 -11.74
C LEU A 147 -8.88 10.63 -12.11
N TRP A 148 -9.34 9.76 -11.21
CA TRP A 148 -10.52 8.91 -11.42
C TRP A 148 -11.86 9.61 -11.18
N LYS A 149 -11.85 10.90 -10.81
CA LYS A 149 -13.06 11.72 -10.80
C LYS A 149 -13.49 12.15 -12.20
N LYS A 150 -12.53 12.22 -13.14
CA LYS A 150 -12.74 12.61 -14.54
C LYS A 150 -12.65 11.42 -15.50
N TYR A 151 -11.80 10.46 -15.20
CA TYR A 151 -11.52 9.29 -16.05
C TYR A 151 -11.91 7.99 -15.36
N ASP A 152 -12.01 6.92 -16.14
CA ASP A 152 -12.25 5.58 -15.62
C ASP A 152 -11.03 4.69 -15.85
N PHE A 153 -10.47 4.09 -14.80
CA PHE A 153 -9.34 3.16 -14.95
C PHE A 153 -9.73 1.91 -15.78
N ARG A 154 -11.02 1.58 -15.85
CA ARG A 154 -11.55 0.47 -16.65
C ARG A 154 -11.38 0.67 -18.15
N ASP A 155 -11.34 1.92 -18.62
CA ASP A 155 -11.06 2.25 -20.02
C ASP A 155 -9.66 1.82 -20.46
N PHE A 156 -8.76 1.62 -19.49
CA PHE A 156 -7.41 1.12 -19.71
C PHE A 156 -7.31 -0.40 -19.56
N GLY A 157 -8.42 -1.12 -19.36
CA GLY A 157 -8.44 -2.57 -19.13
C GLY A 157 -7.97 -2.98 -17.72
N LEU A 158 -8.03 -2.06 -16.76
CA LEU A 158 -7.73 -2.34 -15.36
C LEU A 158 -9.02 -2.70 -14.62
N ILE A 159 -8.95 -3.65 -13.69
CA ILE A 159 -10.13 -4.13 -12.97
C ILE A 159 -10.31 -3.49 -11.60
N GLY A 160 -9.28 -2.81 -11.07
CA GLY A 160 -9.42 -2.14 -9.78
C GLY A 160 -8.23 -1.33 -9.33
N GLU A 161 -8.53 -0.50 -8.33
CA GLU A 161 -7.61 0.30 -7.54
C GLU A 161 -7.91 0.01 -6.05
N PRO A 162 -6.96 -0.45 -5.23
CA PRO A 162 -7.23 -0.96 -3.88
C PRO A 162 -8.01 -0.03 -2.96
N TYR A 163 -7.88 1.29 -3.10
CA TYR A 163 -8.60 2.25 -2.28
C TYR A 163 -10.02 2.53 -2.79
N LEU A 164 -10.28 2.30 -4.09
CA LEU A 164 -11.59 2.53 -4.71
C LEU A 164 -12.41 1.25 -4.91
N SER A 165 -11.77 0.10 -5.01
CA SER A 165 -12.40 -1.15 -5.45
C SER A 165 -12.56 -2.20 -4.34
N ILE A 166 -11.89 -2.05 -3.19
CA ILE A 166 -12.06 -2.94 -2.04
C ILE A 166 -13.05 -2.30 -1.06
N ASP A 167 -14.05 -3.07 -0.62
CA ASP A 167 -15.02 -2.64 0.39
C ASP A 167 -14.46 -2.78 1.81
N TYR A 168 -13.86 -1.70 2.33
CA TYR A 168 -13.31 -1.67 3.69
C TYR A 168 -14.35 -1.57 4.81
N ASN A 169 -15.66 -1.58 4.50
CA ASN A 169 -16.67 -1.89 5.52
C ASN A 169 -16.60 -3.35 5.96
N LYS A 170 -16.06 -4.22 5.09
CA LYS A 170 -15.94 -5.67 5.31
C LYS A 170 -14.48 -6.10 5.51
N VAL A 171 -13.56 -5.50 4.75
CA VAL A 171 -12.13 -5.85 4.80
C VAL A 171 -11.41 -5.03 5.87
N PHE A 172 -10.82 -5.72 6.85
CA PHE A 172 -10.02 -5.08 7.89
C PHE A 172 -8.66 -4.64 7.33
N TYR A 173 -8.33 -3.36 7.44
CA TYR A 173 -7.14 -2.77 6.82
C TYR A 173 -6.07 -2.37 7.83
N LEU A 174 -4.84 -2.84 7.61
CA LEU A 174 -3.66 -2.43 8.37
C LEU A 174 -2.54 -2.00 7.43
N THR A 175 -1.73 -1.04 7.87
CA THR A 175 -0.57 -0.58 7.11
C THR A 175 0.60 -0.29 8.03
N ASP A 176 1.83 -0.57 7.58
CA ASP A 176 3.08 -0.20 8.25
C ASP A 176 3.48 1.28 8.05
N THR A 177 2.55 2.13 7.62
CA THR A 177 2.76 3.57 7.38
C THR A 177 3.26 4.28 8.62
N GLY A 178 4.48 4.83 8.52
CA GLY A 178 5.15 5.50 9.63
C GLY A 178 5.86 4.55 10.59
N ARG A 179 6.12 3.29 10.20
CA ARG A 179 6.71 2.23 11.04
C ARG A 179 5.87 1.94 12.29
N THR A 180 4.57 1.88 12.10
CA THR A 180 3.61 1.41 13.08
C THR A 180 2.42 0.83 12.34
N TRP A 181 1.73 -0.09 12.99
CA TRP A 181 0.46 -0.63 12.50
C TRP A 181 -0.75 0.15 13.04
N ALA A 182 -0.54 0.97 14.07
CA ALA A 182 -1.60 1.67 14.77
C ALA A 182 -2.20 2.75 13.86
N ASP A 183 -3.49 3.03 14.08
CA ASP A 183 -4.12 4.21 13.49
C ASP A 183 -3.70 5.46 14.27
N LEU A 184 -2.50 5.94 13.98
CA LEU A 184 -2.06 7.25 14.40
C LEU A 184 -2.66 8.26 13.41
N LYS A 185 -3.16 9.40 13.93
CA LYS A 185 -3.67 10.58 13.18
C LYS A 185 -2.63 11.24 12.24
N ILE A 186 -1.63 10.50 11.77
CA ILE A 186 -0.55 10.87 10.87
C ILE A 186 -0.83 10.43 9.42
N ARG A 187 -1.88 9.64 9.15
CA ARG A 187 -2.28 9.25 7.79
C ARG A 187 -2.94 10.43 7.08
N VAL A 188 -2.26 11.01 6.08
CA VAL A 188 -2.70 12.24 5.42
C VAL A 188 -3.36 11.98 4.06
N LYS A 189 -2.87 10.98 3.32
CA LYS A 189 -3.31 10.67 1.95
C LYS A 189 -3.64 9.19 1.77
N ASP A 190 -2.94 8.30 2.47
CA ASP A 190 -3.17 6.85 2.42
C ASP A 190 -4.34 6.42 3.34
N THR A 191 -5.51 7.01 3.11
CA THR A 191 -6.74 6.74 3.88
C THR A 191 -7.70 5.90 3.07
N ILE A 192 -8.37 4.96 3.72
CA ILE A 192 -9.47 4.20 3.13
C ILE A 192 -10.79 4.94 3.37
N ASP A 193 -11.74 4.81 2.44
CA ASP A 193 -13.09 5.32 2.63
C ASP A 193 -13.94 4.25 3.33
N ASN A 194 -14.84 4.66 4.23
CA ASN A 194 -15.75 3.80 5.00
C ASN A 194 -15.04 2.61 5.72
N PRO A 195 -14.20 2.88 6.75
CA PRO A 195 -13.44 1.87 7.46
C PRO A 195 -14.29 1.03 8.46
N GLY A 196 -15.49 0.61 8.07
CA GLY A 196 -16.45 -0.04 8.98
C GLY A 196 -15.95 -1.33 9.63
N ALA A 197 -15.05 -2.09 8.99
CA ALA A 197 -14.41 -3.26 9.60
C ALA A 197 -13.43 -2.85 10.70
N ASN A 198 -12.70 -1.76 10.49
CA ASN A 198 -11.72 -1.20 11.40
C ASN A 198 -12.38 -0.54 12.63
N GLU A 199 -13.52 0.13 12.47
CA GLU A 199 -14.25 0.79 13.56
C GLU A 199 -14.75 -0.16 14.66
N LYS A 200 -14.94 -1.44 14.32
CA LYS A 200 -15.38 -2.50 15.25
C LYS A 200 -14.24 -2.99 16.16
N SER A 201 -13.02 -2.50 15.97
CA SER A 201 -11.81 -2.98 16.66
C SER A 201 -11.05 -1.83 17.32
N ASP A 202 -10.37 -2.10 18.45
CA ASP A 202 -9.47 -1.13 19.07
C ASP A 202 -8.11 -1.09 18.35
N LEU A 203 -8.02 -0.32 17.28
CA LEU A 203 -6.81 -0.18 16.45
C LEU A 203 -5.61 0.40 17.20
N ARG A 204 -5.82 1.09 18.33
CA ARG A 204 -4.70 1.68 19.09
C ARG A 204 -3.84 0.62 19.76
N SER A 205 -4.39 -0.57 19.97
CA SER A 205 -3.69 -1.71 20.54
C SER A 205 -2.75 -2.42 19.55
N ILE A 206 -2.92 -2.20 18.24
CA ILE A 206 -2.15 -2.89 17.19
C ILE A 206 -1.01 -1.99 16.74
N SER A 207 0.11 -1.99 17.44
CA SER A 207 1.20 -1.04 17.20
C SER A 207 2.45 -1.66 16.59
N SER A 208 2.66 -2.95 16.84
CA SER A 208 3.82 -3.75 16.45
C SER A 208 3.44 -4.92 15.54
N THR A 209 4.41 -5.50 14.86
CA THR A 209 4.17 -6.71 14.05
C THR A 209 3.76 -7.91 14.92
N ASP A 210 4.17 -7.96 16.18
CA ASP A 210 3.73 -9.01 17.11
C ASP A 210 2.22 -8.87 17.44
N ASP A 211 1.71 -7.64 17.57
CA ASP A 211 0.27 -7.40 17.74
C ASP A 211 -0.52 -7.83 16.50
N VAL A 212 0.02 -7.60 15.30
CA VAL A 212 -0.58 -8.06 14.03
C VAL A 212 -0.60 -9.59 13.97
N ILE A 213 0.48 -10.25 14.38
CA ILE A 213 0.56 -11.72 14.48
C ILE A 213 -0.52 -12.24 15.42
N HIS A 214 -0.63 -11.66 16.62
CA HIS A 214 -1.64 -12.04 17.59
C HIS A 214 -3.06 -11.86 17.07
N LEU A 215 -3.34 -10.73 16.40
CA LEU A 215 -4.63 -10.47 15.77
C LEU A 215 -5.00 -11.55 14.74
N ILE A 216 -4.08 -11.84 13.81
CA ILE A 216 -4.28 -12.84 12.75
C ILE A 216 -4.52 -14.22 13.37
N GLN A 217 -3.77 -14.60 14.39
CA GLN A 217 -3.91 -15.87 15.11
C GLN A 217 -5.27 -16.04 15.81
N THR A 218 -6.01 -14.95 16.07
CA THR A 218 -7.36 -15.08 16.63
C THR A 218 -8.37 -15.65 15.64
N GLU A 219 -8.11 -15.52 14.33
CA GLU A 219 -9.02 -15.95 13.24
C GLU A 219 -10.44 -15.39 13.35
N LYS A 220 -10.63 -14.27 14.07
CA LYS A 220 -11.94 -13.64 14.29
C LYS A 220 -12.37 -12.72 13.14
N LEU A 221 -11.44 -12.32 12.30
CA LEU A 221 -11.69 -11.50 11.12
C LEU A 221 -11.81 -12.42 9.91
N SER A 222 -12.71 -12.13 8.98
CA SER A 222 -12.82 -12.96 7.76
C SER A 222 -11.82 -12.48 6.69
N GLN A 223 -11.74 -11.17 6.49
CA GLN A 223 -10.94 -10.58 5.43
C GLN A 223 -10.02 -9.50 5.99
N ILE A 224 -8.72 -9.61 5.69
CA ILE A 224 -7.69 -8.67 6.14
C ILE A 224 -6.89 -8.19 4.92
N CYS A 225 -6.61 -6.89 4.85
CA CYS A 225 -5.68 -6.31 3.89
C CYS A 225 -4.48 -5.70 4.64
N LEU A 226 -3.29 -6.24 4.39
CA LEU A 226 -2.04 -5.71 4.93
C LEU A 226 -1.29 -4.95 3.83
N LEU A 227 -1.14 -3.64 4.03
CA LEU A 227 -0.26 -2.80 3.24
C LEU A 227 1.13 -2.69 3.90
N VAL A 228 2.14 -3.27 3.26
CA VAL A 228 3.52 -3.29 3.74
C VAL A 228 4.43 -2.58 2.74
N HIS A 229 5.29 -1.68 3.20
CA HIS A 229 6.24 -0.96 2.34
C HIS A 229 7.63 -1.59 2.49
N PRO A 230 8.09 -2.46 1.57
CA PRO A 230 9.26 -3.31 1.80
C PRO A 230 10.55 -2.52 2.04
N ASN A 231 10.65 -1.30 1.52
CA ASN A 231 11.78 -0.41 1.76
C ASN A 231 12.02 -0.11 3.24
N ARG A 232 11.00 -0.25 4.11
CA ARG A 232 11.06 0.01 5.55
C ARG A 232 11.55 -1.18 6.37
N TRP A 233 11.61 -2.36 5.77
CA TRP A 233 11.97 -3.62 6.44
C TRP A 233 13.45 -3.91 6.21
N CYS A 234 14.28 -3.48 7.17
CA CYS A 234 15.74 -3.51 7.06
C CYS A 234 16.32 -4.52 8.04
N GLU A 235 17.04 -5.52 7.54
CA GLU A 235 17.78 -6.44 8.41
C GLU A 235 19.02 -5.76 9.01
N ASP A 236 19.73 -4.99 8.18
CA ASP A 236 20.95 -4.32 8.57
C ASP A 236 20.70 -3.21 9.60
N LEU A 237 21.55 -3.13 10.63
CA LEU A 237 21.38 -2.17 11.73
C LEU A 237 21.38 -0.71 11.23
N GLY A 238 22.28 -0.36 10.31
CA GLY A 238 22.44 1.01 9.82
C GLY A 238 21.24 1.52 9.03
N GLY A 239 20.79 0.74 8.04
CA GLY A 239 19.61 1.01 7.23
C GLY A 239 18.33 1.02 8.05
N TRP A 240 18.23 0.16 9.07
CA TRP A 240 17.11 0.18 10.01
C TRP A 240 17.07 1.48 10.84
N THR A 241 18.21 1.89 11.41
CA THR A 241 18.29 3.11 12.22
C THR A 241 18.04 4.36 11.38
N LYS A 242 18.58 4.41 10.15
CA LYS A 242 18.31 5.51 9.20
C LYS A 242 16.81 5.62 8.91
N GLU A 243 16.14 4.51 8.64
CA GLU A 243 14.71 4.54 8.34
C GLU A 243 13.88 4.91 9.57
N LEU A 244 14.24 4.43 10.77
CA LEU A 244 13.61 4.85 12.01
C LEU A 244 13.67 6.37 12.20
N LEU A 245 14.87 6.96 12.10
CA LEU A 245 15.05 8.40 12.25
C LEU A 245 14.27 9.18 11.17
N PHE A 246 14.36 8.75 9.92
CA PHE A 246 13.69 9.43 8.81
C PHE A 246 12.16 9.36 8.89
N GLN A 247 11.59 8.23 9.32
CA GLN A 247 10.15 8.12 9.52
C GLN A 247 9.68 8.93 10.72
N ASN A 248 10.44 8.99 11.82
CA ASN A 248 10.09 9.85 12.96
C ASN A 248 9.99 11.32 12.54
N VAL A 249 10.94 11.82 11.74
CA VAL A 249 10.89 13.19 11.18
C VAL A 249 9.66 13.38 10.28
N LYS A 250 9.39 12.42 9.37
CA LYS A 250 8.21 12.48 8.49
C LYS A 250 6.90 12.47 9.27
N ASN A 251 6.81 11.67 10.33
CA ASN A 251 5.61 11.53 11.16
C ASN A 251 5.29 12.86 11.87
N VAL A 252 6.31 13.56 12.37
CA VAL A 252 6.16 14.92 12.93
C VAL A 252 5.63 15.89 11.88
N GLY A 253 6.20 15.87 10.66
CA GLY A 253 5.73 16.71 9.56
C GLY A 253 4.28 16.41 9.17
N LYS A 254 3.92 15.13 9.02
CA LYS A 254 2.55 14.67 8.73
C LYS A 254 1.57 15.12 9.82
N ALA A 255 1.93 14.96 11.10
CA ALA A 255 1.12 15.42 12.23
C ALA A 255 0.88 16.94 12.19
N GLY A 256 1.92 17.72 11.87
CA GLY A 256 1.80 19.17 11.67
C GLY A 256 0.84 19.55 10.54
N ILE A 257 0.90 18.86 9.40
CA ILE A 257 -0.02 19.07 8.27
C ILE A 257 -1.47 18.76 8.68
N VAL A 258 -1.71 17.63 9.36
CA VAL A 258 -3.06 17.25 9.83
C VAL A 258 -3.59 18.28 10.81
N TRP A 259 -2.78 18.72 11.76
CA TRP A 259 -3.16 19.76 12.72
C TRP A 259 -3.50 21.08 12.03
N TYR A 260 -2.67 21.54 11.09
CA TYR A 260 -2.92 22.79 10.34
C TYR A 260 -4.21 22.72 9.51
N ARG A 261 -4.43 21.60 8.80
CA ARG A 261 -5.66 21.38 8.02
C ARG A 261 -6.92 21.31 8.90
N SER A 262 -6.81 20.76 10.11
CA SER A 262 -7.93 20.75 11.05
C SER A 262 -8.29 22.16 11.54
N ARG A 263 -7.30 23.04 11.74
CA ARG A 263 -7.53 24.44 12.16
C ARG A 263 -8.10 25.31 11.05
N THR A 264 -7.64 25.14 9.82
CA THR A 264 -8.13 25.90 8.66
C THR A 264 -9.58 25.53 8.34
N ARG A 265 -9.92 24.23 8.28
CA ARG A 265 -11.33 23.79 8.13
C ARG A 265 -12.24 24.36 9.21
N LYS A 266 -11.80 24.36 10.48
CA LYS A 266 -12.59 24.89 11.61
C LYS A 266 -12.81 26.41 11.50
N LYS A 267 -11.86 27.16 10.92
CA LYS A 267 -12.05 28.59 10.61
C LYS A 267 -13.03 28.82 9.47
N GLU A 268 -12.98 28.00 8.42
CA GLU A 268 -13.91 28.10 7.28
C GLU A 268 -15.35 27.76 7.69
N THR A 269 -15.57 26.77 8.56
CA THR A 269 -16.91 26.44 9.06
C THR A 269 -17.50 27.54 9.95
N VAL A 270 -16.65 28.21 10.75
CA VAL A 270 -17.08 29.36 11.57
C VAL A 270 -17.43 30.58 10.71
N ASN A 271 -16.71 30.80 9.61
CA ASN A 271 -16.99 31.90 8.68
C ASN A 271 -18.16 31.62 7.72
N ALA A 272 -18.49 30.36 7.45
CA ALA A 272 -19.62 29.98 6.60
C ALA A 272 -20.96 29.86 7.37
N GLY A 273 -20.92 29.94 8.71
CA GLY A 273 -22.09 29.93 9.59
C GLY A 273 -22.46 31.31 10.15
N LEU A 274 -21.90 32.39 9.59
CA LEU A 274 -22.20 33.80 9.89
C LEU A 274 -22.90 34.45 8.70
#